data_AF-A0A2W7I9K1-F1
#
_entry.id   AF-A0A2W7I9K1-F1
#
_cell.length_a   1.000
_cell.length_b   1.000
_cell.length_c   1.000
_cell.angle_alpha   90.00
_cell.angle_beta   90.00
_cell.angle_gamma   90.00
#
_symmetry.space_group_name_H-M   'P 1'
#
loop_
_entity.id
_entity.type
_entity.pdbx_description
1 polymer ?
#
loop_
_entity_poly.entity_id
_entity_poly.type
_entity_poly.pdbx_seq_one_letter_code
_entity_poly.pdbx_strand_id
1 'polypeptide(L)'
;MKTLLLASAVSLCALGASAPAFAQKEAMVMFYQMQMAPSVCRWTNAAATTRLDATIAAQEQGLRVSATERATMRREAEADLRADPSTCAADGMLRMMYDEAAK
;
A
#
# COMPACT_ATOMS: atom_id res chain seq x y z
N MET A 1 -39.76 47.34 -2.39
CA MET A 1 -38.39 47.12 -1.85
C MET A 1 -38.13 45.61 -1.95
N LYS A 2 -37.49 45.10 -3.03
CA LYS A 2 -36.10 44.55 -3.04
C LYS A 2 -35.76 43.87 -1.70
N THR A 3 -35.64 42.54 -1.63
CA THR A 3 -34.42 41.82 -2.07
C THR A 3 -34.68 40.37 -2.53
N LEU A 4 -34.05 40.02 -3.66
CA LEU A 4 -33.70 38.65 -4.07
C LEU A 4 -32.69 38.04 -3.09
N LEU A 5 -32.66 36.71 -2.96
CA LEU A 5 -31.42 35.91 -2.96
C LEU A 5 -31.74 34.46 -3.37
N LEU A 6 -31.29 34.09 -4.57
CA LEU A 6 -31.06 32.72 -4.99
C LEU A 6 -29.92 32.12 -4.14
N ALA A 7 -30.04 30.85 -3.77
CA ALA A 7 -28.89 29.97 -3.65
C ALA A 7 -29.32 28.53 -3.92
N SER A 8 -29.09 28.13 -5.16
CA SER A 8 -28.85 26.75 -5.59
C SER A 8 -27.68 26.15 -4.82
N ALA A 9 -27.48 24.84 -5.01
CA ALA A 9 -26.29 24.05 -4.71
C ALA A 9 -26.28 23.40 -3.31
N VAL A 10 -25.98 22.12 -3.15
CA VAL A 10 -25.52 21.07 -4.06
C VAL A 10 -25.79 19.77 -3.31
N SER A 11 -26.21 18.74 -4.04
CA SER A 11 -26.11 17.34 -3.61
C SER A 11 -24.71 17.00 -3.12
N LEU A 12 -24.47 17.11 -1.80
CA LEU A 12 -23.23 16.70 -1.14
C LEU A 12 -23.25 15.23 -0.70
N CYS A 13 -24.17 14.42 -1.22
CA CYS A 13 -24.39 13.06 -0.75
C CYS A 13 -23.58 11.96 -1.47
N ALA A 14 -22.54 12.28 -2.25
CA ALA A 14 -21.90 11.25 -3.10
C ALA A 14 -20.39 11.38 -3.38
N LEU A 15 -19.58 12.01 -2.53
CA LEU A 15 -18.11 12.12 -2.77
C LEU A 15 -17.21 11.79 -1.56
N GLY A 16 -17.69 11.01 -0.60
CA GLY A 16 -16.96 10.78 0.66
C GLY A 16 -16.19 9.46 0.83
N ALA A 17 -16.38 8.46 -0.04
CA ALA A 17 -15.92 7.08 0.27
C ALA A 17 -14.82 6.52 -0.65
N SER A 18 -14.56 7.12 -1.82
CA SER A 18 -13.67 6.57 -2.84
C SER A 18 -12.22 7.05 -2.77
N ALA A 19 -11.97 8.26 -2.26
CA ALA A 19 -10.62 8.82 -2.13
C ALA A 19 -9.73 8.10 -1.09
N PRO A 20 -10.19 7.76 0.14
CA PRO A 20 -9.33 7.12 1.12
C PRO A 20 -9.02 5.66 0.73
N ALA A 21 -9.96 4.95 0.12
CA ALA A 21 -9.75 3.58 -0.33
C ALA A 21 -8.72 3.49 -1.48
N PHE A 22 -8.68 4.49 -2.36
CA PHE A 22 -7.68 4.55 -3.44
C PHE A 22 -6.27 4.78 -2.87
N ALA A 23 -6.10 5.77 -2.00
CA ALA A 23 -4.81 6.04 -1.34
C ALA A 23 -4.32 4.86 -0.48
N GLN A 24 -5.23 4.14 0.17
CA GLN A 24 -4.89 2.93 0.93
C GLN A 24 -4.51 1.76 0.03
N LYS A 25 -5.11 1.63 -1.17
CA LYS A 25 -4.68 0.66 -2.17
C LYS A 25 -3.30 1.00 -2.73
N GLU A 26 -2.97 2.26 -2.95
CA GLU A 26 -1.60 2.65 -3.34
C GLU A 26 -0.57 2.30 -2.26
N ALA A 27 -0.92 2.50 -0.98
CA ALA A 27 -0.06 2.11 0.15
C ALA A 27 0.21 0.59 0.21
N MET A 28 -0.65 -0.26 -0.37
CA MET A 28 -0.42 -1.71 -0.44
C MET A 28 0.86 -2.06 -1.20
N VAL A 29 1.29 -1.26 -2.17
CA VAL A 29 2.52 -1.50 -2.94
C VAL A 29 3.72 -1.59 -2.00
N MET A 30 3.82 -0.69 -1.02
CA MET A 30 4.89 -0.72 -0.01
C MET A 30 4.87 -1.99 0.86
N PHE A 31 3.68 -2.47 1.24
CA PHE A 31 3.56 -3.72 1.98
C PHE A 31 4.00 -4.92 1.14
N TYR A 32 3.64 -4.98 -0.14
CA TYR A 32 4.14 -6.03 -1.02
C TYR A 32 5.64 -5.93 -1.23
N GLN A 33 6.20 -4.73 -1.38
CA GLN A 33 7.65 -4.53 -1.46
C GLN A 33 8.33 -5.14 -0.23
N MET A 34 7.86 -4.84 0.98
CA MET A 34 8.39 -5.46 2.20
C MET A 34 8.26 -6.99 2.19
N GLN A 35 7.12 -7.54 1.75
CA GLN A 35 6.90 -9.00 1.70
C GLN A 35 7.92 -9.71 0.79
N MET A 36 8.27 -9.10 -0.34
CA MET A 36 9.16 -9.71 -1.33
C MET A 36 10.62 -9.26 -1.22
N ALA A 37 10.91 -8.21 -0.44
CA ALA A 37 12.25 -7.69 -0.27
C ALA A 37 13.27 -8.77 0.14
N PRO A 38 13.00 -9.69 1.08
CA PRO A 38 13.97 -10.73 1.44
C PRO A 38 14.41 -11.59 0.25
N SER A 39 13.49 -11.93 -0.65
CA SER A 39 13.79 -12.79 -1.80
C SER A 39 14.41 -12.01 -2.95
N VAL A 40 13.88 -10.83 -3.28
CA VAL A 40 14.38 -9.96 -4.36
C VAL A 40 15.77 -9.41 -4.01
N CYS A 41 15.96 -8.93 -2.78
CA CYS A 41 17.20 -8.36 -2.27
C CYS A 41 18.19 -9.42 -1.72
N ARG A 42 17.79 -10.70 -1.68
CA ARG A 42 18.62 -11.83 -1.20
C ARG A 42 19.14 -11.65 0.22
N TRP A 43 18.31 -11.14 1.13
CA TRP A 43 18.70 -10.99 2.53
C TRP A 43 18.85 -12.35 3.21
N THR A 44 20.03 -12.61 3.79
CA THR A 44 20.36 -13.93 4.38
C THR A 44 19.87 -14.12 5.81
N ASN A 45 19.56 -13.04 6.54
CA ASN A 45 19.11 -13.05 7.94
C ASN A 45 17.78 -12.30 8.12
N ALA A 46 16.84 -12.44 7.18
CA ALA A 46 15.52 -11.85 7.32
C ALA A 46 14.66 -12.66 8.31
N ALA A 47 13.91 -11.97 9.19
CA ALA A 47 12.88 -12.58 10.02
C ALA A 47 11.79 -13.26 9.16
N ALA A 48 10.95 -14.11 9.74
CA ALA A 48 9.85 -14.71 8.97
C ALA A 48 8.77 -13.67 8.62
N THR A 49 8.20 -13.74 7.41
CA THR A 49 7.17 -12.78 6.95
C THR A 49 5.78 -13.04 7.52
N THR A 50 5.58 -14.04 8.37
CA THR A 50 4.23 -14.50 8.79
C THR A 50 3.33 -13.38 9.32
N ARG A 51 3.87 -12.46 10.13
CA ARG A 51 3.10 -11.32 10.67
C ARG A 51 2.77 -10.28 9.61
N LEU A 52 3.73 -10.00 8.74
CA LEU A 52 3.56 -9.13 7.58
C LEU A 52 2.52 -9.70 6.60
N ASP A 53 2.57 -11.00 6.33
CA ASP A 53 1.63 -11.71 5.47
C ASP A 53 0.19 -11.63 6.02
N ALA A 54 0.03 -11.82 7.34
CA ALA A 54 -1.27 -11.67 8.00
C ALA A 54 -1.81 -10.23 7.92
N THR A 55 -0.93 -9.23 8.06
CA THR A 55 -1.29 -7.81 7.95
C THR A 55 -1.72 -7.46 6.53
N ILE A 56 -0.99 -7.94 5.52
CA ILE A 56 -1.33 -7.78 4.11
C ILE A 56 -2.69 -8.40 3.83
N ALA A 57 -2.92 -9.64 4.26
CA ALA A 57 -4.19 -10.32 4.05
C ALA A 57 -5.37 -9.57 4.70
N ALA A 58 -5.19 -9.04 5.91
CA ALA A 58 -6.21 -8.23 6.59
C ALA A 58 -6.51 -6.92 5.83
N GLN A 59 -5.49 -6.24 5.32
CA GLN A 59 -5.66 -5.02 4.52
C GLN A 59 -6.33 -5.29 3.17
N GLU A 60 -5.92 -6.36 2.47
CA GLU A 60 -6.56 -6.78 1.23
C GLU A 60 -8.06 -7.04 1.43
N GLN A 61 -8.43 -7.69 2.54
CA GLN A 61 -9.83 -7.93 2.90
C GLN A 61 -10.57 -6.62 3.20
N GLY A 62 -9.97 -5.73 4.00
CA GLY A 62 -10.56 -4.44 4.38
C GLY A 62 -10.78 -3.51 3.18
N LEU A 63 -9.85 -3.51 2.24
CA LEU A 63 -9.87 -2.68 1.03
C LEU A 63 -10.57 -3.34 -0.16
N ARG A 64 -11.02 -4.59 0.00
CA ARG A 64 -11.63 -5.39 -1.07
C ARG A 64 -10.73 -5.43 -2.31
N VAL A 65 -9.45 -5.73 -2.11
CA VAL A 65 -8.47 -5.90 -3.18
C VAL A 65 -8.83 -7.16 -3.96
N SER A 66 -9.12 -6.99 -5.25
CA SER A 66 -9.34 -8.11 -6.16
C SER A 66 -8.05 -8.85 -6.47
N ALA A 67 -8.15 -10.09 -6.96
CA ALA A 67 -6.99 -10.86 -7.38
C ALA A 67 -6.17 -10.16 -8.47
N THR A 68 -6.83 -9.45 -9.39
CA THR A 68 -6.17 -8.68 -10.47
C THR A 68 -5.41 -7.49 -9.90
N GLU A 69 -6.02 -6.70 -9.00
CA GLU A 69 -5.34 -5.57 -8.34
C GLU A 69 -4.14 -6.04 -7.53
N ARG A 70 -4.28 -7.13 -6.76
CA ARG A 70 -3.17 -7.78 -6.06
C ARG A 70 -2.03 -8.12 -7.01
N ALA A 71 -2.33 -8.77 -8.13
CA ALA A 71 -1.31 -9.18 -9.09
C ALA A 71 -0.58 -7.98 -9.71
N THR A 72 -1.30 -6.90 -10.04
CA THR A 72 -0.71 -5.67 -10.57
C THR A 72 0.21 -5.00 -9.55
N MET A 73 -0.27 -4.74 -8.34
CA MET A 73 0.52 -4.07 -7.29
C MET A 73 1.75 -4.88 -6.88
N ARG A 74 1.67 -6.22 -6.89
CA ARG A 74 2.85 -7.07 -6.64
C ARG A 74 3.89 -6.97 -7.75
N ARG A 75 3.46 -6.87 -9.01
CA ARG A 75 4.39 -6.68 -10.13
C ARG A 75 5.06 -5.31 -10.07
N GLU A 76 4.30 -4.27 -9.76
CA GLU A 76 4.82 -2.91 -9.55
C GLU A 76 5.84 -2.89 -8.41
N ALA A 77 5.48 -3.44 -7.25
CA ALA A 77 6.38 -3.57 -6.10
C ALA A 77 7.69 -4.30 -6.46
N GLU A 78 7.62 -5.40 -7.20
CA GLU A 78 8.82 -6.14 -7.61
C GLU A 78 9.68 -5.33 -8.60
N ALA A 79 9.04 -4.63 -9.54
CA ALA A 79 9.71 -3.78 -10.50
C ALA A 79 10.45 -2.63 -9.79
N ASP A 80 9.80 -1.98 -8.81
CA ASP A 80 10.39 -0.88 -8.03
C ASP A 80 11.62 -1.33 -7.25
N LEU A 81 11.54 -2.48 -6.57
CA LEU A 81 12.69 -3.06 -5.84
C LEU A 81 13.87 -3.39 -6.75
N ARG A 82 13.59 -3.86 -7.97
CA ARG A 82 14.63 -4.17 -8.96
C ARG A 82 15.20 -2.92 -9.61
N ALA A 83 14.41 -1.86 -9.74
CA ALA A 83 14.80 -0.61 -10.37
C ALA A 83 15.78 0.19 -9.50
N ASP A 84 15.64 0.13 -8.18
CA ASP A 84 16.55 0.79 -7.24
C ASP A 84 17.21 -0.21 -6.27
N PRO A 85 18.39 -0.75 -6.62
CA PRO A 85 19.14 -1.68 -5.76
C PRO A 85 19.56 -1.07 -4.41
N SER A 86 19.56 0.26 -4.25
CA SER A 86 19.91 0.88 -2.97
C SER A 86 18.83 0.64 -1.90
N THR A 87 17.58 0.39 -2.32
CA THR A 87 16.48 -0.01 -1.43
C THR A 87 16.74 -1.35 -0.75
N CYS A 88 17.59 -2.19 -1.34
CA CYS A 88 17.98 -3.50 -0.82
C CYS A 88 19.10 -3.45 0.24
N ALA A 89 19.59 -2.27 0.62
CA ALA A 89 20.61 -2.13 1.65
C ALA A 89 20.20 -2.80 2.97
N ALA A 90 21.11 -3.57 3.56
CA ALA A 90 20.87 -4.34 4.79
C ALA A 90 20.72 -3.45 6.04
N ASP A 91 21.05 -2.17 5.94
CA ASP A 91 20.86 -1.11 6.94
C ASP A 91 19.95 0.01 6.40
N GLY A 92 19.31 -0.21 5.26
CA GLY A 92 18.42 0.75 4.61
C GLY A 92 17.04 0.84 5.26
N MET A 93 16.29 1.88 4.89
CA MET A 93 14.93 2.14 5.41
C MET A 93 14.00 0.94 5.22
N LEU A 94 13.97 0.35 4.02
CA LEU A 94 13.13 -0.80 3.71
C LEU A 94 13.44 -1.98 4.63
N ARG A 95 14.73 -2.20 4.93
CA ARG A 95 15.16 -3.27 5.82
C ARG A 95 14.72 -3.03 7.26
N MET A 96 14.86 -1.80 7.76
CA MET A 96 14.36 -1.42 9.09
C MET A 96 12.84 -1.59 9.20
N MET A 97 12.09 -1.15 8.19
CA MET A 97 10.63 -1.31 8.15
C MET A 97 10.22 -2.78 8.09
N TYR A 98 10.92 -3.58 7.29
CA TYR A 98 10.73 -5.02 7.22
C TYR A 98 10.92 -5.68 8.58
N ASP A 99 12.04 -5.42 9.23
CA ASP A 99 12.37 -6.04 10.52
C ASP A 99 11.39 -5.61 11.61
N GLU A 100 10.85 -4.38 11.55
CA GLU A 100 9.79 -3.94 12.47
C GLU A 100 8.45 -4.62 12.18
N ALA A 101 8.05 -4.71 10.91
CA ALA A 101 6.80 -5.35 10.51
C ALA A 101 6.78 -6.86 10.75
N ALA A 102 7.96 -7.49 10.79
CA ALA A 102 8.13 -8.92 11.02
C ALA A 102 8.16 -9.33 12.51
N LYS A 103 8.38 -8.39 13.44
CA LYS A 103 8.27 -8.63 14.90
C LYS A 103 6.83 -8.80 15.31
#